data_AF-A0A6C0IEB3-F1
#
_entry.id   AF-A0A6C0IEB3-F1
#
_cell.length_a   1.000
_cell.length_b   1.000
_cell.length_c   1.000
_cell.angle_alpha   90.00
_cell.angle_beta   90.00
_cell.angle_gamma   90.00
#
_symmetry.space_group_name_H-M   'P 1'
#
loop_
_entity.id
_entity.type
_entity.pdbx_description
1 polymer ?
#
loop_
_entity_poly.entity_id
_entity_poly.type
_entity_poly.pdbx_seq_one_letter_code
_entity_poly.pdbx_strand_id
1 'polypeptide(L)'
;MPFSGKFGLTLANVKDLGYYAKRKGIEIKGISFHVGSGGNDGKVYYSSIEIAKMLNKGLQAQGHIANTIDIGGGFLSDERDFLKKVKYIKDAYDPKFKFIAEPGRFFSSVSQDFFVKVIGKKGWNNGWRYTIDDSLYGQFSCIPFDHCKPLWMRIPLKEDSSPRPRTKGLLMGRTCDSVDVIARSESMEELEVGDWLWFPQMGSYTNATANEFNGFPKPQALPVYLNTPDIHEFVDRIPFDIKVVEPVSSASLLK
;
A
#
# COMPACT_ATOMS: atom_id res chain seq x y z
N MET A 1 -1.09 6.56 -6.48
CA MET A 1 -2.15 7.59 -6.51
C MET A 1 -1.54 8.98 -6.34
N PRO A 2 -1.80 9.94 -7.24
CA PRO A 2 -1.33 11.33 -7.08
C PRO A 2 -2.21 12.08 -6.07
N PHE A 3 -1.61 12.62 -5.02
CA PHE A 3 -2.32 13.43 -4.00
C PHE A 3 -2.60 14.88 -4.45
N SER A 4 -1.92 15.32 -5.51
CA SER A 4 -1.94 16.71 -6.01
C SER A 4 -3.29 17.18 -6.55
N GLY A 5 -4.22 16.27 -6.86
CA GLY A 5 -5.58 16.65 -7.25
C GLY A 5 -6.44 17.14 -6.07
N LYS A 6 -6.10 16.71 -4.84
CA LYS A 6 -6.84 17.06 -3.61
C LYS A 6 -6.07 18.06 -2.73
N PHE A 7 -4.75 17.97 -2.72
CA PHE A 7 -3.87 18.74 -1.83
C PHE A 7 -2.76 19.47 -2.59
N GLY A 8 -2.14 20.44 -1.92
CA GLY A 8 -1.02 21.21 -2.43
C GLY A 8 -1.44 22.57 -3.01
N LEU A 9 -0.53 23.53 -2.91
CA LEU A 9 -0.70 24.86 -3.47
C LEU A 9 0.07 24.97 -4.77
N THR A 10 -0.47 25.75 -5.71
CA THR A 10 0.29 26.20 -6.88
C THR A 10 1.39 27.18 -6.43
N LEU A 11 2.46 27.27 -7.22
CA LEU A 11 3.57 28.19 -6.92
C LEU A 11 3.09 29.66 -6.78
N ALA A 12 2.09 30.07 -7.58
CA ALA A 12 1.51 31.40 -7.50
C ALA A 12 0.86 31.66 -6.13
N ASN A 13 0.10 30.69 -5.60
CA ASN A 13 -0.65 30.85 -4.36
C ASN A 13 0.25 30.86 -3.10
N VAL A 14 1.46 30.30 -3.18
CA VAL A 14 2.42 30.33 -2.05
C VAL A 14 2.81 31.77 -1.68
N LYS A 15 2.92 32.66 -2.67
CA LYS A 15 3.26 34.06 -2.43
C LYS A 15 2.17 34.78 -1.63
N ASP A 16 0.91 34.57 -2.00
CA ASP A 16 -0.25 35.18 -1.35
C ASP A 16 -0.44 34.64 0.08
N LEU A 17 -0.19 33.34 0.27
CA LEU A 17 -0.18 32.71 1.59
C LEU A 17 0.85 33.37 2.51
N GLY A 18 2.06 33.63 2.01
CA GLY A 18 3.10 34.29 2.80
C GLY A 18 2.68 35.68 3.29
N TYR A 19 2.05 36.49 2.43
CA TYR A 19 1.59 37.83 2.82
C TYR A 19 0.45 37.73 3.83
N TYR A 20 -0.47 36.78 3.61
CA TYR A 20 -1.56 36.53 4.54
C TYR A 20 -1.03 36.12 5.92
N ALA A 21 -0.11 35.15 5.97
CA ALA A 21 0.51 34.67 7.20
C ALA A 21 1.21 35.81 7.95
N LYS A 22 1.98 36.65 7.24
CA LYS A 22 2.61 37.84 7.82
C LYS A 22 1.59 38.79 8.46
N ARG A 23 0.51 39.12 7.75
CA ARG A 23 -0.56 40.01 8.28
C ARG A 23 -1.26 39.43 9.51
N LYS A 24 -1.26 38.11 9.66
CA LYS A 24 -1.84 37.41 10.81
C LYS A 24 -0.85 37.11 11.93
N GLY A 25 0.42 37.51 11.78
CA GLY A 25 1.47 37.17 12.75
C GLY A 25 1.78 35.67 12.82
N ILE A 26 1.49 34.92 11.75
CA ILE A 26 1.79 33.49 11.64
C ILE A 26 3.10 33.34 10.88
N GLU A 27 4.07 32.68 11.49
CA GLU A 27 5.37 32.40 10.86
C GLU A 27 5.34 31.08 10.10
N ILE A 28 5.74 31.11 8.83
CA ILE A 28 5.91 29.89 8.03
C ILE A 28 7.31 29.32 8.30
N LYS A 29 7.39 28.13 8.89
CA LYS A 29 8.65 27.47 9.33
C LYS A 29 9.15 26.37 8.41
N GLY A 30 8.36 25.97 7.42
CA GLY A 30 8.76 24.93 6.48
C GLY A 30 7.83 24.77 5.30
N ILE A 31 8.24 23.91 4.40
CA ILE A 31 7.51 23.53 3.19
C ILE A 31 7.47 22.01 3.14
N SER A 32 6.27 21.46 2.95
CA SER A 32 6.06 20.03 2.74
C SER A 32 5.60 19.73 1.33
N PHE A 33 5.90 18.53 0.85
CA PHE A 33 5.33 17.97 -0.36
C PHE A 33 5.16 16.47 -0.21
N HIS A 34 4.31 15.87 -1.04
CA HIS A 34 4.14 14.42 -1.06
C HIS A 34 4.05 13.93 -2.51
N VAL A 35 4.98 13.08 -2.93
CA VAL A 35 5.09 12.63 -4.34
C VAL A 35 4.10 11.53 -4.73
N GLY A 36 3.51 10.88 -3.72
CA GLY A 36 2.54 9.79 -3.88
C GLY A 36 3.18 8.42 -3.65
N SER A 37 2.38 7.43 -3.26
CA SER A 37 2.85 6.05 -3.11
C SER A 37 2.87 5.35 -4.48
N GLY A 38 3.96 4.62 -4.78
CA GLY A 38 4.10 3.77 -5.96
C GLY A 38 4.58 4.45 -7.25
N GLY A 39 5.06 5.70 -7.19
CA GLY A 39 5.70 6.37 -8.32
C GLY A 39 7.18 6.02 -8.44
N ASN A 40 7.57 5.34 -9.51
CA ASN A 40 8.92 4.76 -9.73
C ASN A 40 10.03 5.76 -10.13
N ASP A 41 9.85 7.07 -9.95
CA ASP A 41 10.88 8.06 -10.34
C ASP A 41 11.37 8.91 -9.18
N GLY A 42 12.59 8.63 -8.72
CA GLY A 42 13.26 9.43 -7.70
C GLY A 42 13.51 10.88 -8.12
N LYS A 43 13.49 11.21 -9.42
CA LYS A 43 13.61 12.58 -9.92
C LYS A 43 12.52 13.51 -9.39
N VAL A 44 11.34 12.98 -9.06
CA VAL A 44 10.25 13.80 -8.50
C VAL A 44 10.67 14.38 -7.16
N TYR A 45 11.34 13.60 -6.30
CA TYR A 45 11.89 14.12 -5.04
C TYR A 45 12.92 15.22 -5.29
N TYR A 46 13.85 15.02 -6.22
CA TYR A 46 14.85 16.04 -6.57
C TYR A 46 14.19 17.36 -6.95
N SER A 47 13.28 17.32 -7.94
CA SER A 47 12.59 18.50 -8.44
C SER A 47 11.74 19.17 -7.35
N SER A 48 11.05 18.40 -6.52
CA SER A 48 10.24 18.94 -5.41
C SER A 48 11.09 19.60 -4.32
N ILE A 49 12.27 19.06 -4.01
CA ILE A 49 13.21 19.68 -3.06
C ILE A 49 13.74 21.00 -3.61
N GLU A 50 14.13 21.05 -4.89
CA GLU A 50 14.60 22.29 -5.53
C GLU A 50 13.50 23.37 -5.56
N ILE A 51 12.25 22.98 -5.82
CA ILE A 51 11.09 23.88 -5.72
C ILE A 51 10.91 24.38 -4.29
N ALA A 52 11.01 23.51 -3.27
CA ALA A 52 10.89 23.92 -1.87
C ALA A 52 11.99 24.93 -1.47
N LYS A 53 13.24 24.71 -1.90
CA LYS A 53 14.33 25.69 -1.69
C LYS A 53 14.06 27.03 -2.36
N MET A 54 13.55 27.02 -3.59
CA MET A 54 13.16 28.23 -4.32
C MET A 54 12.04 28.99 -3.59
N LEU A 55 11.01 28.27 -3.13
CA LEU A 55 9.89 28.85 -2.38
C LEU A 55 10.34 29.44 -1.03
N ASN A 56 11.27 28.80 -0.32
CA ASN A 56 11.84 29.37 0.91
C ASN A 56 12.50 30.73 0.65
N LYS A 57 13.28 30.88 -0.44
CA LYS A 57 13.86 32.19 -0.81
C LYS A 57 12.79 33.26 -1.03
N GLY A 58 11.67 32.90 -1.69
CA GLY A 58 10.55 33.81 -1.89
C GLY A 58 9.83 34.19 -0.59
N LEU A 59 9.69 33.25 0.34
CA LEU A 59 9.08 33.46 1.65
C LEU A 59 9.97 34.30 2.58
N GLN A 60 11.30 34.16 2.48
CA GLN A 60 12.27 35.00 3.19
C GLN A 60 12.13 36.47 2.86
N ALA A 61 11.88 36.83 1.59
CA ALA A 61 11.60 38.21 1.20
C ALA A 61 10.35 38.80 1.88
N GLN A 62 9.48 37.94 2.41
CA GLN A 62 8.28 38.33 3.16
C GLN A 62 8.49 38.31 4.68
N GLY A 63 9.67 37.90 5.16
CA GLY A 63 10.00 37.81 6.59
C GLY A 63 9.76 36.42 7.20
N HIS A 64 9.56 35.38 6.39
CA HIS A 64 9.42 34.00 6.85
C HIS A 64 10.72 33.21 6.67
N ILE A 65 11.14 32.50 7.71
CA ILE A 65 12.33 31.64 7.65
C ILE A 65 11.85 30.18 7.64
N ALA A 66 11.58 29.66 6.43
CA ALA A 66 11.03 28.32 6.23
C ALA A 66 12.14 27.27 6.04
N ASN A 67 12.99 27.10 7.08
CA ASN A 67 14.17 26.24 7.02
C ASN A 67 13.89 24.74 7.13
N THR A 68 12.64 24.31 7.33
CA THR A 68 12.28 22.88 7.33
C THR A 68 11.76 22.47 5.96
N ILE A 69 12.33 21.40 5.38
CA ILE A 69 11.79 20.74 4.18
C ILE A 69 11.29 19.36 4.60
N ASP A 70 9.99 19.15 4.46
CA ASP A 70 9.36 17.85 4.64
C ASP A 70 9.14 17.20 3.28
N ILE A 71 9.83 16.09 3.03
CA ILE A 71 9.78 15.38 1.75
C ILE A 71 8.60 14.40 1.65
N GLY A 72 7.76 14.33 2.69
CA GLY A 72 6.59 13.46 2.78
C GLY A 72 6.95 11.98 2.77
N GLY A 73 6.02 11.16 2.26
CA GLY A 73 6.18 9.72 2.12
C GLY A 73 6.24 9.27 0.65
N GLY A 74 5.90 8.00 0.42
CA GLY A 74 5.96 7.36 -0.91
C GLY A 74 7.10 6.35 -1.08
N PHE A 75 7.85 6.08 0.00
CA PHE A 75 8.86 5.04 0.07
C PHE A 75 8.23 3.64 0.18
N LEU A 76 8.82 2.68 -0.53
CA LEU A 76 8.50 1.25 -0.43
C LEU A 76 9.64 0.54 0.33
N SER A 77 9.31 -0.56 1.00
CA SER A 77 10.28 -1.40 1.71
C SER A 77 11.23 -2.17 0.77
N ASP A 78 10.97 -2.18 -0.54
CA ASP A 78 11.88 -2.74 -1.54
C ASP A 78 13.18 -1.93 -1.60
N GLU A 79 14.30 -2.57 -1.27
CA GLU A 79 15.60 -1.91 -1.16
C GLU A 79 16.04 -1.26 -2.48
N ARG A 80 15.81 -1.94 -3.61
CA ARG A 80 16.22 -1.44 -4.93
C ARG A 80 15.46 -0.15 -5.29
N ASP A 81 14.16 -0.13 -5.05
CA ASP A 81 13.31 1.04 -5.22
C ASP A 81 13.70 2.18 -4.26
N PHE A 82 13.94 1.85 -2.99
CA PHE A 82 14.34 2.83 -1.97
C PHE A 82 15.67 3.50 -2.33
N LEU A 83 16.70 2.72 -2.67
CA LEU A 83 18.02 3.24 -3.04
C LEU A 83 17.98 4.15 -4.28
N LYS A 84 17.13 3.83 -5.26
CA LYS A 84 16.92 4.70 -6.43
C LYS A 84 16.37 6.07 -6.02
N LYS A 85 15.42 6.13 -5.09
CA LYS A 85 14.86 7.39 -4.58
C LYS A 85 15.88 8.17 -3.73
N VAL A 86 16.59 7.47 -2.84
CA VAL A 86 17.60 8.06 -1.95
C VAL A 86 18.72 8.75 -2.75
N LYS A 87 19.14 8.19 -3.89
CA LYS A 87 20.12 8.83 -4.77
C LYS A 87 19.73 10.27 -5.12
N TYR A 88 18.52 10.47 -5.63
CA TYR A 88 18.03 11.79 -6.03
C TYR A 88 17.79 12.74 -4.85
N ILE A 89 17.37 12.20 -3.70
CA ILE A 89 17.22 12.99 -2.48
C ILE A 89 18.60 13.49 -2.00
N LYS A 90 19.63 12.64 -2.04
CA LYS A 90 21.01 13.02 -1.71
C LYS A 90 21.55 14.09 -2.66
N ASP A 91 21.28 13.96 -3.96
CA ASP A 91 21.70 14.95 -4.96
C ASP A 91 21.06 16.34 -4.72
N ALA A 92 19.85 16.38 -4.14
CA ALA A 92 19.17 17.63 -3.77
C ALA A 92 19.32 18.00 -2.28
N TYR A 93 20.06 17.25 -1.48
CA TYR A 93 20.19 17.54 -0.05
C TYR A 93 20.99 18.83 0.17
N ASP A 94 20.55 19.66 1.12
CA ASP A 94 21.24 20.90 1.48
C ASP A 94 21.28 21.03 3.01
N PRO A 95 22.46 20.98 3.65
CA PRO A 95 22.58 21.03 5.12
C PRO A 95 22.12 22.35 5.74
N LYS A 96 21.83 23.39 4.95
CA LYS A 96 21.21 24.64 5.43
C LYS A 96 19.76 24.46 5.87
N PHE A 97 19.12 23.39 5.43
CA PHE A 97 17.73 23.06 5.76
C PHE A 97 17.68 21.88 6.72
N LYS A 98 16.67 21.88 7.58
CA LYS A 98 16.27 20.70 8.35
C LYS A 98 15.38 19.85 7.47
N PHE A 99 15.85 18.67 7.08
CA PHE A 99 15.03 17.70 6.35
C PHE A 99 14.30 16.77 7.32
N ILE A 100 13.01 16.55 7.05
CA ILE A 100 12.18 15.50 7.68
C ILE A 100 11.43 14.74 6.58
N ALA A 101 10.83 13.61 6.93
CA ALA A 101 10.03 12.78 6.04
C ALA A 101 8.87 12.13 6.80
N GLU A 102 7.85 11.67 6.07
CA GLU A 102 6.64 11.03 6.59
C GLU A 102 6.47 9.58 6.05
N PRO A 103 7.44 8.67 6.25
CA PRO A 103 7.35 7.29 5.79
C PRO A 103 6.28 6.50 6.56
N GLY A 104 5.19 6.16 5.88
CA GLY A 104 4.19 5.19 6.37
C GLY A 104 4.50 3.77 5.92
N ARG A 105 4.04 3.43 4.70
CA ARG A 105 4.13 2.07 4.12
C ARG A 105 5.51 1.43 4.28
N PHE A 106 6.57 2.21 4.08
CA PHE A 106 7.96 1.77 4.23
C PHE A 106 8.21 0.95 5.50
N PHE A 107 7.68 1.39 6.64
CA PHE A 107 7.83 0.68 7.91
C PHE A 107 6.74 -0.38 8.10
N SER A 108 5.49 -0.02 7.81
CA SER A 108 4.36 -0.86 8.19
C SER A 108 4.16 -2.08 7.29
N SER A 109 4.53 -2.05 6.00
CA SER A 109 4.21 -3.15 5.07
C SER A 109 4.81 -4.47 5.52
N VAL A 110 6.09 -4.47 5.85
CA VAL A 110 6.86 -5.67 6.26
C VAL A 110 6.64 -6.07 7.71
N SER A 111 5.87 -5.30 8.48
CA SER A 111 5.66 -5.57 9.92
C SER A 111 4.61 -6.65 10.19
N GLN A 112 3.79 -7.00 9.19
CA GLN A 112 2.69 -7.95 9.36
C GLN A 112 2.53 -8.80 8.11
N ASP A 113 2.30 -10.09 8.35
CA ASP A 113 1.81 -11.03 7.38
C ASP A 113 0.39 -11.44 7.75
N PHE A 114 -0.40 -11.79 6.74
CA PHE A 114 -1.79 -12.18 6.94
C PHE A 114 -2.01 -13.64 6.57
N PHE A 115 -2.68 -14.37 7.46
CA PHE A 115 -2.98 -15.78 7.31
C PHE A 115 -4.50 -15.97 7.35
N VAL A 116 -5.05 -16.62 6.34
CA VAL A 116 -6.51 -16.80 6.21
C VAL A 116 -6.85 -18.19 5.71
N LYS A 117 -7.95 -18.76 6.21
CA LYS A 117 -8.42 -20.08 5.79
C LYS A 117 -9.34 -20.01 4.58
N VAL A 118 -9.30 -21.04 3.75
CA VAL A 118 -10.37 -21.35 2.79
C VAL A 118 -11.53 -22.00 3.55
N ILE A 119 -12.72 -21.42 3.45
CA ILE A 119 -13.94 -21.88 4.13
C ILE A 119 -15.01 -22.41 3.17
N GLY A 120 -14.80 -22.24 1.87
CA GLY A 120 -15.72 -22.78 0.85
C GLY A 120 -15.01 -23.01 -0.48
N LYS A 121 -15.47 -24.03 -1.20
CA LYS A 121 -15.03 -24.38 -2.56
C LYS A 121 -16.24 -24.77 -3.40
N LYS A 122 -16.35 -24.21 -4.60
CA LYS A 122 -17.43 -24.51 -5.56
C LYS A 122 -16.87 -24.51 -6.98
N GLY A 123 -17.43 -25.34 -7.87
CA GLY A 123 -17.04 -25.33 -9.29
C GLY A 123 -17.32 -23.98 -9.96
N TRP A 124 -16.45 -23.57 -10.89
CA TRP A 124 -16.54 -22.29 -11.62
C TRP A 124 -15.72 -22.31 -12.92
N ASN A 125 -16.35 -22.16 -14.10
CA ASN A 125 -15.69 -21.96 -15.40
C ASN A 125 -14.49 -22.89 -15.69
N ASN A 126 -14.68 -24.21 -15.64
CA ASN A 126 -13.60 -25.21 -15.81
C ASN A 126 -12.46 -25.05 -14.78
N GLY A 127 -12.81 -24.61 -13.58
CA GLY A 127 -11.94 -24.47 -12.42
C GLY A 127 -12.79 -24.31 -11.17
N TRP A 128 -12.31 -23.50 -10.22
CA TRP A 128 -12.92 -23.40 -8.89
C TRP A 128 -13.06 -21.95 -8.44
N ARG A 129 -14.05 -21.70 -7.58
CA ARG A 129 -14.14 -20.49 -6.76
C ARG A 129 -14.03 -20.86 -5.29
N TYR A 130 -13.29 -20.05 -4.56
CA TYR A 130 -12.94 -20.27 -3.17
C TYR A 130 -13.41 -19.09 -2.33
N THR A 131 -14.05 -19.38 -1.21
CA THR A 131 -14.39 -18.38 -0.19
C THR A 131 -13.35 -18.46 0.92
N ILE A 132 -12.78 -17.33 1.33
CA ILE A 132 -11.84 -17.25 2.46
C ILE A 132 -12.48 -16.59 3.68
N ASP A 133 -11.89 -16.84 4.85
CA ASP A 133 -12.35 -16.31 6.14
C ASP A 133 -11.98 -14.84 6.41
N ASP A 134 -11.97 -14.00 5.37
CA ASP A 134 -11.84 -12.54 5.43
C ASP A 134 -12.46 -11.97 4.15
N SER A 135 -12.42 -10.66 3.95
CA SER A 135 -13.15 -9.96 2.88
C SER A 135 -12.44 -8.69 2.43
N LEU A 136 -12.85 -8.16 1.28
CA LEU A 136 -12.51 -6.79 0.83
C LEU A 136 -12.85 -5.72 1.87
N TYR A 137 -13.84 -5.98 2.71
CA TYR A 137 -14.23 -5.11 3.81
C TYR A 137 -13.32 -5.21 5.04
N GLY A 138 -12.58 -6.32 5.17
CA GLY A 138 -11.63 -6.60 6.23
C GLY A 138 -10.20 -6.24 5.83
N GLN A 139 -9.26 -7.19 5.96
CA GLN A 139 -7.84 -6.93 5.69
C GLN A 139 -7.54 -6.59 4.23
N PHE A 140 -8.42 -7.00 3.31
CA PHE A 140 -8.26 -6.75 1.88
C PHE A 140 -8.82 -5.39 1.42
N SER A 141 -9.19 -4.50 2.34
CA SER A 141 -9.57 -3.12 2.06
C SER A 141 -8.46 -2.32 1.35
N CYS A 142 -7.21 -2.77 1.45
CA CYS A 142 -6.09 -2.24 0.69
C CYS A 142 -6.27 -2.38 -0.84
N ILE A 143 -7.10 -3.32 -1.32
CA ILE A 143 -7.37 -3.48 -2.75
C ILE A 143 -8.15 -2.27 -3.30
N PRO A 144 -9.36 -1.95 -2.80
CA PRO A 144 -10.13 -0.81 -3.32
C PRO A 144 -9.54 0.55 -2.91
N PHE A 145 -9.02 0.70 -1.68
CA PHE A 145 -8.62 2.03 -1.17
C PHE A 145 -7.18 2.40 -1.47
N ASP A 146 -6.32 1.41 -1.68
CA ASP A 146 -4.88 1.61 -1.85
C ASP A 146 -4.36 1.06 -3.19
N HIS A 147 -5.23 0.42 -3.98
CA HIS A 147 -4.89 -0.30 -5.21
C HIS A 147 -3.79 -1.34 -5.01
N CYS A 148 -3.70 -1.89 -3.80
CA CYS A 148 -2.78 -2.95 -3.47
C CYS A 148 -3.09 -4.19 -4.31
N LYS A 149 -2.06 -4.97 -4.63
CA LYS A 149 -2.20 -6.26 -5.29
C LYS A 149 -1.59 -7.36 -4.42
N PRO A 150 -2.31 -7.82 -3.38
CA PRO A 150 -1.76 -8.81 -2.46
C PRO A 150 -1.42 -10.10 -3.19
N LEU A 151 -0.16 -10.52 -3.06
CA LEU A 151 0.28 -11.84 -3.49
C LEU A 151 -0.01 -12.83 -2.37
N TRP A 152 -0.19 -14.10 -2.73
CA TRP A 152 -0.47 -15.13 -1.74
C TRP A 152 -0.01 -16.51 -2.19
N MET A 153 0.16 -17.41 -1.23
CA MET A 153 0.45 -18.81 -1.49
C MET A 153 -0.28 -19.71 -0.49
N ARG A 154 -0.55 -20.94 -0.90
CA ARG A 154 -1.04 -21.99 -0.01
C ARG A 154 0.09 -22.43 0.91
N ILE A 155 -0.21 -22.61 2.19
CA ILE A 155 0.72 -23.19 3.16
C ILE A 155 0.51 -24.71 3.13
N PRO A 156 1.51 -25.50 2.70
CA PRO A 156 1.40 -26.94 2.75
C PRO A 156 1.46 -27.43 4.20
N LEU A 157 0.55 -28.33 4.55
CA LEU A 157 0.66 -29.10 5.78
C LEU A 157 1.83 -30.09 5.63
N LYS A 158 2.56 -30.38 6.71
CA LYS A 158 3.79 -31.21 6.67
C LYS A 158 3.63 -32.58 5.99
N GLU A 159 2.41 -33.11 5.95
CA GLU A 159 2.07 -34.41 5.36
C GLU A 159 1.69 -34.33 3.87
N ASP A 160 1.43 -33.14 3.32
CA ASP A 160 1.05 -32.88 1.92
C ASP A 160 1.86 -31.70 1.35
N SER A 161 3.13 -31.97 1.04
CA SER A 161 4.04 -31.00 0.42
C SER A 161 4.06 -31.06 -1.12
N SER A 162 3.32 -32.00 -1.72
CA SER A 162 3.25 -32.12 -3.18
C SER A 162 2.49 -30.93 -3.77
N PRO A 163 2.99 -30.34 -4.88
CA PRO A 163 2.22 -29.37 -5.63
C PRO A 163 0.91 -30.00 -6.12
N ARG A 164 -0.22 -29.34 -5.87
CA ARG A 164 -1.51 -29.75 -6.41
C ARG A 164 -1.69 -29.29 -7.85
N PRO A 165 -2.63 -29.89 -8.61
CA PRO A 165 -2.94 -29.45 -9.97
C PRO A 165 -3.21 -27.94 -10.02
N ARG A 166 -2.78 -27.30 -11.12
CA ARG A 166 -3.09 -25.89 -11.35
C ARG A 166 -4.39 -25.75 -12.14
N THR A 167 -5.30 -24.95 -11.65
CA THR A 167 -6.62 -24.71 -12.24
C THR A 167 -6.91 -23.22 -12.35
N LYS A 168 -7.95 -22.86 -13.11
CA LYS A 168 -8.54 -21.52 -13.01
C LYS A 168 -9.14 -21.34 -11.61
N GLY A 169 -8.98 -20.15 -11.05
CA GLY A 169 -9.37 -19.87 -9.67
C GLY A 169 -9.93 -18.46 -9.48
N LEU A 170 -11.00 -18.36 -8.70
CA LEU A 170 -11.55 -17.11 -8.19
C LEU A 170 -11.52 -17.14 -6.66
N LEU A 171 -10.82 -16.19 -6.05
CA LEU A 171 -10.75 -16.03 -4.59
C LEU A 171 -11.71 -14.91 -4.17
N MET A 172 -12.67 -15.24 -3.32
CA MET A 172 -13.75 -14.37 -2.88
C MET A 172 -13.73 -14.24 -1.35
N GLY A 173 -14.20 -13.12 -0.84
CA GLY A 173 -14.40 -12.96 0.60
C GLY A 173 -15.69 -13.62 1.10
N ARG A 174 -15.89 -13.57 2.42
CA ARG A 174 -16.99 -14.23 3.13
C ARG A 174 -18.30 -13.44 3.21
N THR A 175 -18.35 -12.21 2.69
CA THR A 175 -19.57 -11.39 2.77
C THR A 175 -20.62 -11.81 1.75
N CYS A 176 -21.84 -11.33 1.93
CA CYS A 176 -22.92 -11.55 0.97
C CYS A 176 -22.86 -10.60 -0.24
N ASP A 177 -21.85 -9.72 -0.30
CA ASP A 177 -21.71 -8.75 -1.37
C ASP A 177 -21.02 -9.35 -2.60
N SER A 178 -21.66 -9.23 -3.76
CA SER A 178 -21.14 -9.67 -5.04
C SER A 178 -19.80 -9.04 -5.46
N VAL A 179 -19.43 -7.88 -4.91
CA VAL A 179 -18.15 -7.22 -5.23
C VAL A 179 -16.99 -7.74 -4.38
N ASP A 180 -17.25 -8.57 -3.36
CA ASP A 180 -16.26 -9.14 -2.42
C ASP A 180 -15.37 -10.21 -3.08
N VAL A 181 -14.55 -9.77 -4.02
CA VAL A 181 -13.64 -10.58 -4.85
C VAL A 181 -12.21 -10.11 -4.61
N ILE A 182 -11.36 -11.02 -4.13
CA ILE A 182 -9.97 -10.72 -3.75
C ILE A 182 -9.02 -10.87 -4.94
N ALA A 183 -9.12 -11.97 -5.68
CA ALA A 183 -8.20 -12.27 -6.77
C ALA A 183 -8.81 -13.22 -7.80
N ARG A 184 -8.30 -13.15 -9.04
CA ARG A 184 -8.59 -14.12 -10.10
C ARG A 184 -7.28 -14.58 -10.72
N SER A 185 -7.19 -15.87 -10.99
CA SER A 185 -6.06 -16.44 -11.71
C SER A 185 -6.54 -17.43 -12.77
N GLU A 186 -5.89 -17.40 -13.93
CA GLU A 186 -6.11 -18.41 -14.98
C GLU A 186 -5.31 -19.68 -14.70
N SER A 187 -4.36 -19.65 -13.76
CA SER A 187 -3.56 -20.80 -13.34
C SER A 187 -3.03 -20.58 -11.93
N MET A 188 -3.66 -21.22 -10.95
CA MET A 188 -3.22 -21.27 -9.56
C MET A 188 -3.34 -22.68 -9.00
N GLU A 189 -2.58 -22.99 -7.97
CA GLU A 189 -2.71 -24.27 -7.27
C GLU A 189 -4.15 -24.47 -6.77
N GLU A 190 -4.69 -25.67 -6.98
CA GLU A 190 -6.00 -26.05 -6.47
C GLU A 190 -6.00 -26.05 -4.93
N LEU A 191 -7.00 -25.38 -4.36
CA LEU A 191 -7.16 -25.26 -2.90
C LEU A 191 -8.26 -26.20 -2.42
N GLU A 192 -8.25 -26.50 -1.14
CA GLU A 192 -9.28 -27.24 -0.43
C GLU A 192 -9.81 -26.45 0.78
N VAL A 193 -11.03 -26.75 1.20
CA VAL A 193 -11.59 -26.20 2.43
C VAL A 193 -10.71 -26.62 3.60
N GLY A 194 -10.31 -25.64 4.42
CA GLY A 194 -9.37 -25.83 5.53
C GLY A 194 -7.92 -25.46 5.21
N ASP A 195 -7.56 -25.29 3.93
CA ASP A 195 -6.23 -24.80 3.57
C ASP A 195 -5.99 -23.39 4.15
N TRP A 196 -4.76 -23.16 4.59
CA TRP A 196 -4.29 -21.82 4.96
C TRP A 196 -3.62 -21.15 3.77
N LEU A 197 -3.95 -19.87 3.58
CA LEU A 197 -3.30 -18.98 2.65
C LEU A 197 -2.46 -17.96 3.42
N TRP A 198 -1.23 -17.75 2.97
CA TRP A 198 -0.34 -16.73 3.47
C TRP A 198 -0.26 -15.57 2.48
N PHE A 199 -0.50 -14.37 2.96
CA PHE A 199 -0.37 -13.10 2.26
C PHE A 199 0.76 -12.29 2.93
N PRO A 200 1.96 -12.24 2.33
CA PRO A 200 3.06 -11.48 2.90
C PRO A 200 2.85 -9.98 2.81
N GLN A 201 3.51 -9.23 3.71
CA GLN A 201 3.60 -7.77 3.70
C GLN A 201 2.24 -7.03 3.76
N MET A 202 1.30 -7.56 4.54
CA MET A 202 -0.05 -7.06 4.71
C MET A 202 -0.19 -6.04 5.86
N GLY A 203 0.87 -5.33 6.24
CA GLY A 203 0.81 -4.39 7.37
C GLY A 203 0.45 -2.94 7.05
N SER A 204 0.27 -2.56 5.77
CA SER A 204 -0.04 -1.18 5.37
C SER A 204 -1.39 -1.02 4.71
N TYR A 205 -2.20 -0.08 5.23
CA TYR A 205 -3.51 0.27 4.66
C TYR A 205 -4.48 -0.92 4.52
N THR A 206 -4.29 -1.94 5.36
CA THR A 206 -5.12 -3.13 5.52
C THR A 206 -6.04 -2.90 6.74
N ASN A 207 -5.63 -3.32 7.93
CA ASN A 207 -6.39 -3.19 9.16
C ASN A 207 -6.87 -1.76 9.49
N ALA A 208 -6.10 -0.76 9.04
CA ALA A 208 -6.41 0.66 9.22
C ALA A 208 -7.68 1.11 8.48
N THR A 209 -8.04 0.45 7.37
CA THR A 209 -9.23 0.74 6.56
C THR A 209 -10.27 -0.38 6.61
N ALA A 210 -9.95 -1.50 7.27
CA ALA A 210 -10.86 -2.58 7.56
C ALA A 210 -12.06 -2.13 8.42
N ASN A 211 -13.21 -2.75 8.22
CA ASN A 211 -14.41 -2.60 9.04
C ASN A 211 -15.06 -3.98 9.28
N GLU A 212 -16.14 -4.00 10.08
CA GLU A 212 -16.84 -5.23 10.45
C GLU A 212 -18.18 -5.36 9.71
N PHE A 213 -18.18 -5.03 8.41
CA PHE A 213 -19.34 -5.23 7.55
C PHE A 213 -19.82 -6.69 7.58
N ASN A 214 -21.14 -6.89 7.49
CA ASN A 214 -21.83 -8.15 7.82
C ASN A 214 -21.57 -8.72 9.23
N GLY A 215 -21.03 -7.93 10.16
CA GLY A 215 -20.79 -8.34 11.55
C GLY A 215 -19.58 -9.26 11.72
N PHE A 216 -18.74 -9.38 10.69
CA PHE A 216 -17.53 -10.18 10.75
C PHE A 216 -16.42 -9.41 11.48
N PRO A 217 -15.89 -9.93 12.59
CA PRO A 217 -14.89 -9.22 13.37
C PRO A 217 -13.56 -9.11 12.62
N LYS A 218 -12.79 -8.07 12.95
CA LYS A 218 -11.40 -7.97 12.49
C LYS A 218 -10.57 -9.14 13.06
N PRO A 219 -9.63 -9.70 12.28
CA PRO A 219 -8.74 -10.75 12.79
C PRO A 219 -7.85 -10.22 13.92
N GLN A 220 -7.52 -11.10 14.86
CA GLN A 220 -6.62 -10.78 15.95
C GLN A 220 -5.19 -10.57 15.43
N ALA A 221 -4.55 -9.45 15.81
CA ALA A 221 -3.13 -9.25 15.60
C ALA A 221 -2.32 -9.96 16.69
N LEU A 222 -1.45 -10.89 16.30
CA LEU A 222 -0.56 -11.60 17.21
C LEU A 222 0.86 -11.01 17.11
N PRO A 223 1.37 -10.34 18.16
CA PRO A 223 2.75 -9.86 18.14
C PRO A 223 3.71 -11.04 18.22
N VAL A 224 4.65 -11.11 17.29
CA VAL A 224 5.74 -12.10 17.30
C VAL A 224 7.06 -11.35 17.48
N TYR A 225 7.81 -11.70 18.53
CA TYR A 225 9.16 -11.21 18.75
C TYR A 225 10.14 -12.24 18.19
N LEU A 226 10.76 -11.97 17.04
CA LEU A 226 11.52 -12.98 16.28
C LEU A 226 12.92 -13.24 16.87
N ASN A 227 13.14 -14.49 17.27
CA ASN A 227 14.43 -15.21 17.19
C ASN A 227 14.25 -16.43 16.24
N THR A 228 13.46 -16.29 15.17
CA THR A 228 12.95 -17.41 14.34
C THR A 228 13.17 -17.21 12.82
N PRO A 229 13.19 -18.30 12.03
CA PRO A 229 13.76 -18.38 10.68
C PRO A 229 13.13 -17.47 9.63
N ASP A 230 13.92 -17.19 8.59
CA ASP A 230 13.57 -16.32 7.48
C ASP A 230 12.53 -16.96 6.55
N ILE A 231 11.36 -16.34 6.46
CA ILE A 231 10.25 -16.80 5.61
C ILE A 231 10.51 -16.57 4.11
N HIS A 232 11.60 -15.86 3.75
CA HIS A 232 12.06 -15.70 2.37
C HIS A 232 12.54 -17.01 1.71
N GLU A 233 12.64 -18.12 2.45
CA GLU A 233 12.95 -19.45 1.90
C GLU A 233 11.81 -20.08 1.07
N PHE A 234 10.60 -19.51 1.06
CA PHE A 234 9.42 -20.12 0.41
C PHE A 234 8.90 -19.38 -0.84
N VAL A 235 9.67 -18.42 -1.37
CA VAL A 235 9.25 -17.50 -2.45
C VAL A 235 8.89 -18.22 -3.76
N ASP A 236 9.49 -19.37 -4.06
CA ASP A 236 9.25 -20.14 -5.29
C ASP A 236 7.82 -20.68 -5.43
N ARG A 237 7.02 -20.60 -4.37
CA ARG A 237 5.62 -21.08 -4.34
C ARG A 237 4.60 -19.97 -4.59
N ILE A 238 5.05 -18.72 -4.77
CA ILE A 238 4.18 -17.60 -5.13
C ILE A 238 3.69 -17.80 -6.58
N PRO A 239 2.38 -17.75 -6.87
CA PRO A 239 1.87 -17.88 -8.23
C PRO A 239 2.34 -16.72 -9.12
N PHE A 240 2.87 -17.05 -10.31
CA PHE A 240 3.47 -16.09 -11.23
C PHE A 240 2.49 -15.11 -11.90
N ASP A 241 1.19 -15.45 -11.99
CA ASP A 241 0.18 -14.71 -12.77
C ASP A 241 -1.07 -14.34 -11.94
N ILE A 242 -0.89 -13.75 -10.76
CA ILE A 242 -2.01 -13.22 -9.98
C ILE A 242 -2.52 -11.94 -10.64
N LYS A 243 -3.77 -11.97 -11.14
CA LYS A 243 -4.47 -10.77 -11.57
C LYS A 243 -5.47 -10.38 -10.48
N VAL A 244 -5.19 -9.26 -9.81
CA VAL A 244 -6.18 -8.66 -8.93
C VAL A 244 -7.32 -8.12 -9.78
N VAL A 245 -8.54 -8.52 -9.42
CA VAL A 245 -9.75 -8.09 -10.11
C VAL A 245 -10.03 -6.66 -9.69
N GLU A 246 -10.17 -5.75 -10.65
CA GLU A 246 -10.67 -4.41 -10.31
C GLU A 246 -12.06 -4.55 -9.69
N PRO A 247 -12.33 -3.91 -8.53
CA PRO A 247 -13.64 -3.95 -7.92
C PRO A 247 -14.68 -3.51 -8.95
N VAL A 248 -15.52 -4.44 -9.36
CA VAL A 248 -16.60 -4.15 -10.32
C VAL A 248 -17.68 -3.39 -9.57
N SER A 249 -18.11 -2.24 -10.09
CA SER A 249 -19.26 -1.55 -9.52
C SER A 249 -20.48 -2.46 -9.63
N SER A 250 -21.36 -2.45 -8.63
CA SER A 250 -22.62 -3.22 -8.65
C SER A 250 -23.44 -3.01 -9.93
N ALA A 251 -23.30 -1.84 -10.57
CA ALA A 251 -23.93 -1.51 -11.85
C ALA A 251 -23.39 -2.31 -13.06
N SER A 252 -22.16 -2.80 -12.99
CA SER A 252 -21.52 -3.59 -14.07
C SER A 252 -21.79 -5.10 -13.98
N LEU A 253 -22.30 -5.57 -12.84
CA LEU A 253 -22.69 -6.97 -12.61
C LEU A 253 -24.15 -7.26 -13.04
N LEU A 254 -24.89 -6.22 -13.43
CA LEU A 254 -26.30 -6.27 -13.85
C LEU A 254 -26.48 -6.23 -15.40
N LYS A 255 -25.44 -6.55 -16.17
CA LYS A 255 -25.50 -6.69 -17.63
C LYS A 255 -25.11 -8.10 -18.06
#